data_AF-A0A9D5KHK6-F1
#
_entry.id   AF-A0A9D5KHK6-F1
#
_cell.length_a   1.000
_cell.length_b   1.000
_cell.length_c   1.000
_cell.angle_alpha   90.00
_cell.angle_beta   90.00
_cell.angle_gamma   90.00
#
_symmetry.space_group_name_H-M   'P 1'
#
loop_
_entity.id
_entity.type
_entity.pdbx_description
1 polymer ?
#
loop_
_entity_poly.entity_id
_entity_poly.type
_entity_poly.pdbx_seq_one_letter_code
_entity_poly.pdbx_strand_id
1 'polypeptide(L)'
;MRNRYYCLAVIIIAGVADPSAGMSLHVGISQNPPLKYTDEKGKHTGLFVELLEEIAEKEEWRLSYRTGSFEACLSWLANGEIDVIPNIGYSQERSQQFRFCKENVVSTWAEIYCRTGLSVSRMTDLQDKHIAVQNKDVFINDPERGFKFLMAQFGLTYTLHEVETYADVLALVQSGTADAGIVNRLVADVNAPSYRVKRTGIVFYPVGLRFAVSASLPRARHVAETIDQYVIEWKDDPSSVYYQLVDRYYPVEKPRVITGKALVFAFWKRYAAWIIAVAAAFAAIVAMAARNIMLNRRLNSSNKVLKMQLEEIRTLQRLIPICYMCKKVKDDKGYWQSVEMYVSKHSGAEFTHGICPSCSEKVETTEIAGAHETKT
;
A
#
# COMPACT_ATOMS: atom_id res chain seq x y z
N MET A 1 -91.65 25.41 -52.44
CA MET A 1 -90.30 25.78 -51.95
C MET A 1 -89.88 24.73 -50.93
N ARG A 2 -88.82 23.96 -51.22
CA ARG A 2 -88.45 22.71 -50.53
C ARG A 2 -87.30 23.00 -49.56
N ASN A 3 -87.58 23.03 -48.25
CA ASN A 3 -86.56 23.19 -47.21
C ASN A 3 -85.64 21.95 -47.19
N ARG A 4 -84.34 22.16 -47.49
CA ARG A 4 -83.29 21.15 -47.30
C ARG A 4 -82.60 21.46 -45.98
N TYR A 5 -82.89 20.67 -44.95
CA TYR A 5 -82.11 20.63 -43.72
C TYR A 5 -80.87 19.77 -43.99
N TYR A 6 -79.68 20.37 -43.99
CA TYR A 6 -78.42 19.64 -43.99
C TYR A 6 -78.13 19.17 -42.56
N CYS A 7 -78.31 17.88 -42.28
CA CYS A 7 -77.77 17.25 -41.08
C CYS A 7 -76.26 17.06 -41.28
N LEU A 8 -75.46 17.89 -40.60
CA LEU A 8 -74.02 17.64 -40.45
C LEU A 8 -73.85 16.46 -39.47
N ALA A 9 -73.51 15.29 -39.99
CA ALA A 9 -73.09 14.16 -39.16
C ALA A 9 -71.68 14.44 -38.63
N VAL A 10 -71.58 14.71 -37.33
CA VAL A 10 -70.30 14.78 -36.61
C VAL A 10 -69.83 13.34 -36.40
N ILE A 11 -68.85 12.91 -37.20
CA ILE A 11 -68.14 11.64 -36.99
C ILE A 11 -67.19 11.87 -35.82
N ILE A 12 -67.55 11.36 -34.65
CA ILE A 12 -66.63 11.23 -33.51
C ILE A 12 -65.67 10.09 -33.86
N ILE A 13 -64.48 10.46 -34.32
CA ILE A 13 -63.37 9.50 -34.43
C ILE A 13 -62.94 9.19 -33.00
N ALA A 14 -63.45 8.08 -32.45
CA ALA A 14 -62.89 7.48 -31.26
C ALA A 14 -61.43 7.15 -31.57
N GLY A 15 -60.50 7.85 -30.92
CA GLY A 15 -59.07 7.56 -31.03
C GLY A 15 -58.83 6.11 -30.66
N VAL A 16 -58.44 5.31 -31.65
CA VAL A 16 -57.87 3.99 -31.41
C VAL A 16 -56.57 4.26 -30.64
N ALA A 17 -56.55 3.92 -29.35
CA ALA A 17 -55.32 3.95 -28.58
C ALA A 17 -54.32 3.04 -29.29
N ASP A 18 -53.19 3.61 -29.70
CA ASP A 18 -52.10 2.91 -30.35
C ASP A 18 -51.55 1.85 -29.36
N PRO A 19 -51.70 0.54 -29.65
CA PRO A 19 -51.25 -0.51 -28.74
C PRO A 19 -49.71 -0.64 -28.72
N SER A 20 -48.98 0.18 -29.48
CA SER A 20 -47.52 0.23 -29.51
C SER A 20 -46.89 1.30 -28.61
N ALA A 21 -47.69 2.06 -27.85
CA ALA A 21 -47.16 3.08 -26.95
C ALA A 21 -46.74 2.46 -25.61
N GLY A 22 -45.42 2.27 -25.41
CA GLY A 22 -44.84 1.85 -24.14
C GLY A 22 -45.32 2.68 -22.93
N MET A 23 -45.31 2.07 -21.74
CA MET A 23 -45.92 2.64 -20.53
C MET A 23 -45.23 3.95 -20.10
N SER A 24 -45.99 5.04 -19.99
CA SER A 24 -45.47 6.33 -19.52
C SER A 24 -45.55 6.46 -17.99
N LEU A 25 -44.41 6.67 -17.31
CA LEU A 25 -44.33 6.87 -15.87
C LEU A 25 -43.93 8.31 -15.52
N HIS A 26 -44.58 8.88 -14.51
CA HIS A 26 -44.26 10.19 -13.96
C HIS A 26 -43.42 10.01 -12.68
N VAL A 27 -42.25 10.64 -12.64
CA VAL A 27 -41.24 10.42 -11.61
C VAL A 27 -41.04 11.70 -10.81
N GLY A 28 -41.21 11.62 -9.48
CA GLY A 28 -41.00 12.73 -8.56
C GLY A 28 -39.54 12.89 -8.16
N ILE A 29 -38.96 14.06 -8.45
CA ILE A 29 -37.57 14.39 -8.12
C ILE A 29 -37.51 15.49 -7.07
N SER A 30 -36.88 15.18 -5.95
CA SER A 30 -36.47 16.13 -4.90
C SER A 30 -34.94 16.13 -4.79
N GLN A 31 -34.37 17.26 -4.40
CA GLN A 31 -32.92 17.43 -4.31
C GLN A 31 -32.34 16.57 -3.18
N ASN A 32 -31.60 15.53 -3.56
CA ASN A 32 -30.89 14.64 -2.65
C ASN A 32 -29.61 14.08 -3.29
N PRO A 33 -28.65 14.93 -3.70
CA PRO A 33 -27.43 14.47 -4.36
C PRO A 33 -26.55 13.64 -3.40
N PRO A 34 -25.96 12.52 -3.87
CA PRO A 34 -25.92 12.06 -5.27
C PRO A 34 -26.99 11.00 -5.63
N LEU A 35 -28.00 10.79 -4.78
CA LEU A 35 -28.97 9.69 -4.91
C LEU A 35 -30.04 9.96 -5.97
N LYS A 36 -30.61 11.16 -5.94
CA LYS A 36 -31.53 11.71 -6.95
C LYS A 36 -31.43 13.22 -6.91
N TYR A 37 -31.26 13.87 -8.06
CA TYR A 37 -31.20 15.32 -8.14
C TYR A 37 -31.36 15.78 -9.58
N THR A 38 -31.60 17.08 -9.74
CA THR A 38 -31.50 17.76 -11.03
C THR A 38 -30.22 18.57 -11.02
N ASP A 39 -29.33 18.34 -11.97
CA ASP A 39 -28.05 19.06 -12.07
C ASP A 39 -28.23 20.49 -12.58
N GLU A 40 -27.13 21.25 -12.59
CA GLU A 40 -27.12 22.66 -13.05
C GLU A 40 -27.53 22.84 -14.52
N LYS A 41 -27.45 21.77 -15.33
CA LYS A 41 -27.85 21.76 -16.74
C LYS A 41 -29.31 21.36 -16.93
N GLY A 42 -30.04 21.11 -15.84
CA GLY A 42 -31.43 20.67 -15.86
C GLY A 42 -31.61 19.17 -16.12
N LYS A 43 -30.53 18.38 -16.13
CA LYS A 43 -30.63 16.92 -16.32
C LYS A 43 -30.97 16.25 -14.99
N HIS A 44 -32.01 15.41 -14.99
CA HIS A 44 -32.30 14.53 -13.86
C HIS A 44 -31.29 13.38 -13.82
N THR A 45 -30.64 13.20 -12.68
CA THR A 45 -29.55 12.23 -12.52
C THR A 45 -29.42 11.79 -11.06
N GLY A 46 -28.48 10.88 -10.82
CA GLY A 46 -28.21 10.28 -9.52
C GLY A 46 -28.41 8.78 -9.55
N LEU A 47 -27.87 8.08 -8.55
CA LEU A 47 -27.87 6.62 -8.50
C LEU A 47 -29.25 6.01 -8.80
N PHE A 48 -30.31 6.49 -8.15
CA PHE A 48 -31.65 5.92 -8.32
C PHE A 48 -32.34 6.36 -9.60
N VAL A 49 -32.01 7.55 -10.12
CA VAL A 49 -32.57 8.03 -11.39
C VAL A 49 -31.98 7.25 -12.55
N GLU A 50 -30.66 7.08 -12.58
CA GLU A 50 -29.99 6.31 -13.65
C GLU A 50 -30.37 4.82 -13.61
N LEU A 51 -30.52 4.21 -12.44
CA LEU A 51 -31.04 2.84 -12.35
C LEU A 51 -32.46 2.72 -12.93
N LEU A 52 -33.31 3.72 -12.70
CA LEU A 52 -34.69 3.71 -13.22
C LEU A 52 -34.72 3.93 -14.74
N GLU A 53 -33.84 4.80 -15.27
CA GLU A 53 -33.66 5.00 -16.71
C GLU A 53 -33.22 3.71 -17.41
N GLU A 54 -32.27 2.96 -16.83
CA GLU A 54 -31.82 1.66 -17.36
C GLU A 54 -32.95 0.62 -17.40
N ILE A 55 -33.82 0.61 -16.39
CA ILE A 55 -35.02 -0.24 -16.38
C ILE A 55 -35.99 0.24 -17.47
N ALA A 56 -36.22 1.55 -17.55
CA ALA A 56 -37.14 2.14 -18.51
C ALA A 56 -36.72 1.88 -19.96
N GLU A 57 -35.43 1.92 -20.27
CA GLU A 57 -34.93 1.58 -21.61
C GLU A 57 -35.22 0.10 -21.96
N LYS A 58 -34.99 -0.83 -21.02
CA LYS A 58 -35.22 -2.27 -21.24
C LYS A 58 -36.70 -2.64 -21.34
N GLU A 59 -37.54 -1.94 -20.59
CA GLU A 59 -38.99 -2.16 -20.53
C GLU A 59 -39.78 -1.25 -21.49
N GLU A 60 -39.08 -0.46 -22.30
CA GLU A 60 -39.65 0.54 -23.21
C GLU A 60 -40.61 1.53 -22.51
N TRP A 61 -40.33 1.88 -21.25
CA TRP A 61 -41.08 2.88 -20.51
C TRP A 61 -40.66 4.30 -20.91
N ARG A 62 -41.63 5.21 -20.92
CA ARG A 62 -41.37 6.64 -21.13
C ARG A 62 -41.41 7.36 -19.80
N LEU A 63 -40.25 7.78 -19.31
CA LEU A 63 -40.15 8.54 -18.07
C LEU A 63 -40.39 10.03 -18.32
N SER A 64 -41.22 10.63 -17.47
CA SER A 64 -41.41 12.08 -17.38
C SER A 64 -41.15 12.51 -15.95
N TYR A 65 -40.52 13.67 -15.76
CA TYR A 65 -40.04 14.09 -14.45
C TYR A 65 -40.78 15.31 -13.93
N ARG A 66 -41.10 15.29 -12.64
CA ARG A 66 -41.67 16.43 -11.92
C ARG A 66 -40.78 16.78 -10.73
N THR A 67 -40.17 17.95 -10.77
CA THR A 67 -39.27 18.43 -9.71
C THR A 67 -40.07 19.21 -8.65
N GLY A 68 -39.78 18.97 -7.37
CA GLY A 68 -40.36 19.71 -6.25
C GLY A 68 -39.68 19.40 -4.92
N SER A 69 -40.23 19.94 -3.83
CA SER A 69 -39.78 19.58 -2.48
C SER A 69 -40.07 18.10 -2.19
N PHE A 70 -39.38 17.53 -1.20
CA PHE A 70 -39.61 16.14 -0.81
C PHE A 70 -41.06 15.92 -0.34
N GLU A 71 -41.61 16.85 0.43
CA GLU A 71 -43.01 16.83 0.87
C GLU A 71 -43.99 16.87 -0.31
N ALA A 72 -43.74 17.73 -1.31
CA ALA A 72 -44.56 17.78 -2.51
C ALA A 72 -44.54 16.44 -3.27
N CYS A 73 -43.36 15.81 -3.40
CA CYS A 73 -43.25 14.49 -4.03
C CYS A 73 -44.10 13.43 -3.29
N LEU A 74 -44.07 13.41 -1.95
CA LEU A 74 -44.88 12.48 -1.16
C LEU A 74 -46.38 12.69 -1.39
N SER A 75 -46.82 13.95 -1.44
CA SER A 75 -48.21 14.32 -1.72
C SER A 75 -48.65 13.87 -3.12
N TRP A 76 -47.85 14.17 -4.15
CA TRP A 76 -48.14 13.75 -5.52
C TRP A 76 -48.21 12.22 -5.65
N LEU A 77 -47.33 11.49 -4.95
CA LEU A 77 -47.33 10.03 -4.96
C LEU A 77 -48.60 9.48 -4.29
N ALA A 78 -49.02 10.05 -3.16
CA ALA A 78 -50.26 9.67 -2.47
C ALA A 78 -51.49 9.85 -3.37
N ASN A 79 -51.53 10.96 -4.11
CA ASN A 79 -52.66 11.33 -4.96
C ASN A 79 -52.65 10.63 -6.33
N GLY A 80 -51.59 9.88 -6.67
CA GLY A 80 -51.41 9.28 -7.99
C GLY A 80 -51.09 10.27 -9.10
N GLU A 81 -50.64 11.49 -8.75
CA GLU A 81 -50.14 12.50 -9.71
C GLU A 81 -48.75 12.15 -10.25
N ILE A 82 -47.99 11.34 -9.49
CA ILE A 82 -46.76 10.70 -9.95
C ILE A 82 -46.82 9.20 -9.68
N ASP A 83 -46.10 8.44 -10.48
CA ASP A 83 -46.01 6.99 -10.40
C ASP A 83 -44.94 6.52 -9.42
N VAL A 84 -43.77 7.16 -9.45
CA VAL A 84 -42.56 6.67 -8.77
C VAL A 84 -41.83 7.80 -8.05
N ILE A 85 -41.39 7.56 -6.81
CA ILE A 85 -40.30 8.30 -6.16
C ILE A 85 -39.06 7.38 -6.16
N PRO A 86 -37.96 7.78 -6.82
CA PRO A 86 -36.80 6.91 -6.98
C PRO A 86 -36.14 6.54 -5.65
N ASN A 87 -36.01 7.50 -4.74
CA ASN A 87 -35.28 7.31 -3.49
C ASN A 87 -36.12 7.74 -2.29
N ILE A 88 -36.44 6.81 -1.40
CA ILE A 88 -37.09 7.09 -0.12
C ILE A 88 -36.72 6.03 0.92
N GLY A 89 -36.53 6.45 2.17
CA GLY A 89 -36.36 5.53 3.30
C GLY A 89 -37.66 4.84 3.68
N TYR A 90 -37.61 3.52 3.85
CA TYR A 90 -38.76 2.72 4.29
C TYR A 90 -39.19 3.04 5.73
N SER A 91 -40.48 3.25 5.94
CA SER A 91 -41.11 3.25 7.27
C SER A 91 -42.46 2.53 7.21
N GLN A 92 -42.88 1.98 8.36
CA GLN A 92 -44.17 1.30 8.45
C GLN A 92 -45.33 2.26 8.17
N GLU A 93 -45.28 3.47 8.70
CA GLU A 93 -46.27 4.53 8.44
C GLU A 93 -46.45 4.80 6.94
N ARG A 94 -45.35 5.01 6.21
CA ARG A 94 -45.42 5.28 4.76
C ARG A 94 -45.89 4.07 3.97
N SER A 95 -45.60 2.85 4.43
CA SER A 95 -46.06 1.62 3.76
C SER A 95 -47.58 1.45 3.75
N GLN A 96 -48.29 2.19 4.61
CA GLN A 96 -49.75 2.24 4.61
C GLN A 96 -50.31 3.12 3.48
N GLN A 97 -49.52 4.08 2.98
CA GLN A 97 -49.93 5.03 1.94
C GLN A 97 -49.31 4.70 0.57
N PHE A 98 -48.09 4.15 0.54
CA PHE A 98 -47.33 3.87 -0.66
C PHE A 98 -46.98 2.40 -0.76
N ARG A 99 -46.85 1.91 -2.00
CA ARG A 99 -46.26 0.61 -2.24
C ARG A 99 -44.75 0.80 -2.38
N PHE A 100 -44.00 0.22 -1.45
CA PHE A 100 -42.55 0.15 -1.59
C PHE A 100 -42.17 -1.07 -2.44
N CYS A 101 -41.14 -0.91 -3.27
CA CYS A 101 -40.39 -2.05 -3.76
C CYS A 101 -39.82 -2.82 -2.56
N LYS A 102 -39.64 -4.14 -2.67
CA LYS A 102 -39.17 -4.98 -1.57
C LYS A 102 -37.66 -4.87 -1.39
N GLU A 103 -36.94 -4.70 -2.48
CA GLU A 103 -35.49 -4.71 -2.47
C GLU A 103 -34.88 -3.39 -2.03
N ASN A 104 -33.88 -3.50 -1.16
CA ASN A 104 -33.04 -2.37 -0.80
C ASN A 104 -32.02 -2.16 -1.92
N VAL A 105 -32.05 -0.99 -2.55
CA VAL A 105 -31.02 -0.59 -3.52
C VAL A 105 -29.72 -0.30 -2.77
N VAL A 106 -29.77 0.59 -1.77
CA VAL A 106 -28.64 0.85 -0.85
C VAL A 106 -29.16 1.07 0.57
N SER A 107 -28.31 0.83 1.57
CA SER A 107 -28.64 1.09 2.98
C SER A 107 -27.84 2.27 3.51
N THR A 108 -28.45 3.05 4.38
CA THR A 108 -27.83 4.22 5.02
C THR A 108 -28.33 4.37 6.45
N TRP A 109 -27.84 5.37 7.17
CA TRP A 109 -28.26 5.73 8.52
C TRP A 109 -28.18 7.25 8.69
N ALA A 110 -28.79 7.76 9.75
CA ALA A 110 -28.67 9.16 10.14
C ALA A 110 -27.32 9.42 10.79
N GLU A 111 -26.73 10.57 10.51
CA GLU A 111 -25.53 11.06 11.17
C GLU A 111 -25.69 12.49 11.62
N ILE A 112 -25.10 12.79 12.78
CA ILE A 112 -25.12 14.13 13.34
C ILE A 112 -23.82 14.86 13.02
N TYR A 113 -23.94 16.04 12.43
CA TYR A 113 -22.85 16.99 12.22
C TYR A 113 -23.04 18.17 13.14
N CYS A 114 -21.97 18.73 13.69
CA CYS A 114 -22.02 19.92 14.53
C CYS A 114 -21.19 21.06 13.93
N ARG A 115 -21.49 22.28 14.36
CA ARG A 115 -20.72 23.46 13.95
C ARG A 115 -19.27 23.36 14.45
N THR A 116 -18.34 23.92 13.69
CA THR A 116 -16.93 23.95 14.08
C THR A 116 -16.77 24.67 15.44
N GLY A 117 -15.97 24.08 16.33
CA GLY A 117 -15.76 24.59 17.69
C GLY A 117 -16.77 24.09 18.74
N LEU A 118 -17.87 23.46 18.34
CA LEU A 118 -18.75 22.74 19.26
C LEU A 118 -18.29 21.27 19.38
N SER A 119 -18.23 20.76 20.61
CA SER A 119 -17.92 19.34 20.86
C SER A 119 -19.21 18.59 21.22
N VAL A 120 -19.73 17.85 20.24
CA VAL A 120 -20.82 16.90 20.43
C VAL A 120 -20.26 15.49 20.20
N SER A 121 -20.34 14.65 21.22
CA SER A 121 -19.80 13.28 21.21
C SER A 121 -20.78 12.24 21.73
N ARG A 122 -21.79 12.67 22.49
CA ARG A 122 -22.86 11.84 23.05
C ARG A 122 -24.21 12.46 22.72
N MET A 123 -25.25 11.64 22.71
CA MET A 123 -26.61 12.09 22.45
C MET A 123 -27.08 13.17 23.44
N THR A 124 -26.70 13.04 24.71
CA THR A 124 -27.00 14.01 25.78
C THR A 124 -26.37 15.39 25.57
N ASP A 125 -25.32 15.50 24.75
CA ASP A 125 -24.68 16.78 24.44
C ASP A 125 -25.59 17.69 23.58
N LEU A 126 -26.67 17.14 23.03
CA LEU A 126 -27.70 17.84 22.26
C LEU A 126 -28.74 18.55 23.13
N GLN A 127 -28.64 18.45 24.46
CA GLN A 127 -29.51 19.14 25.40
C GLN A 127 -29.55 20.65 25.12
N ASP A 128 -30.77 21.16 24.95
CA ASP A 128 -31.12 22.55 24.66
C ASP A 128 -30.44 23.11 23.40
N LYS A 129 -30.05 22.24 22.46
CA LYS A 129 -29.41 22.65 21.20
C LYS A 129 -30.43 22.92 20.10
N HIS A 130 -30.01 23.76 19.17
CA HIS A 130 -30.71 23.99 17.91
C HIS A 130 -30.28 22.96 16.88
N ILE A 131 -31.22 22.15 16.39
CA ILE A 131 -30.95 21.02 15.50
C ILE A 131 -31.62 21.28 14.15
N ALA A 132 -30.82 21.41 13.09
CA ALA A 132 -31.31 21.51 11.73
C ALA A 132 -31.65 20.13 11.16
N VAL A 133 -32.82 20.01 10.53
CA VAL A 133 -33.31 18.74 9.99
C VAL A 133 -34.09 18.94 8.70
N GLN A 134 -34.11 17.94 7.82
CA GLN A 134 -34.99 17.96 6.66
C GLN A 134 -36.44 17.67 7.08
N ASN A 135 -37.39 18.45 6.58
CA ASN A 135 -38.82 18.23 6.84
C ASN A 135 -39.28 16.88 6.24
N LYS A 136 -40.20 16.21 6.94
CA LYS A 136 -40.72 14.88 6.64
C LYS A 136 -39.66 13.78 6.56
N ASP A 137 -38.42 13.99 7.00
CA ASP A 137 -37.40 12.96 6.98
C ASP A 137 -37.76 11.80 7.92
N VAL A 138 -37.52 10.58 7.44
CA VAL A 138 -37.74 9.35 8.19
C VAL A 138 -36.87 9.31 9.43
N PHE A 139 -35.62 9.79 9.34
CA PHE A 139 -34.69 9.80 10.47
C PHE A 139 -35.18 10.66 11.63
N ILE A 140 -36.10 11.58 11.38
CA ILE A 140 -36.61 12.50 12.39
C ILE A 140 -37.97 12.05 12.90
N ASN A 141 -38.85 11.65 11.99
CA ASN A 141 -40.27 11.52 12.25
C ASN A 141 -40.77 10.08 12.43
N ASP A 142 -39.94 9.04 12.19
CA ASP A 142 -40.37 7.67 12.48
C ASP A 142 -40.70 7.53 13.98
N PRO A 143 -41.91 7.06 14.33
CA PRO A 143 -42.43 7.12 15.70
C PRO A 143 -41.72 6.16 16.67
N GLU A 144 -41.00 5.17 16.16
CA GLU A 144 -40.37 4.12 16.98
C GLU A 144 -38.84 4.19 16.96
N ARG A 145 -38.25 4.87 15.97
CA ARG A 145 -36.81 4.86 15.72
C ARG A 145 -36.22 6.23 15.38
N GLY A 146 -37.06 7.20 15.06
CA GLY A 146 -36.63 8.54 14.65
C GLY A 146 -35.99 9.34 15.79
N PHE A 147 -35.37 10.45 15.43
CA PHE A 147 -34.70 11.36 16.36
C PHE A 147 -35.65 11.86 17.46
N LYS A 148 -36.88 12.24 17.09
CA LYS A 148 -37.89 12.72 18.05
C LYS A 148 -38.20 11.66 19.11
N PHE A 149 -38.32 10.38 18.70
CA PHE A 149 -38.49 9.26 19.61
C PHE A 149 -37.27 9.08 20.53
N LEU A 150 -36.06 9.07 19.96
CA LEU A 150 -34.83 8.92 20.75
C LEU A 150 -34.67 10.04 21.78
N MET A 151 -34.93 11.30 21.43
CA MET A 151 -34.81 12.42 22.37
C MET A 151 -35.77 12.28 23.54
N ALA A 152 -37.01 11.82 23.28
CA ALA A 152 -37.98 11.54 24.32
C ALA A 152 -37.52 10.42 25.27
N GLN A 153 -36.90 9.34 24.74
CA GLN A 153 -36.35 8.26 25.57
C GLN A 153 -35.24 8.74 26.52
N PHE A 154 -34.43 9.70 26.10
CA PHE A 154 -33.39 10.31 26.95
C PHE A 154 -33.90 11.47 27.82
N GLY A 155 -35.15 11.92 27.64
CA GLY A 155 -35.69 13.10 28.33
C GLY A 155 -35.01 14.41 27.93
N LEU A 156 -34.50 14.50 26.70
CA LEU A 156 -33.75 15.66 26.22
C LEU A 156 -34.67 16.71 25.58
N THR A 157 -34.38 17.97 25.84
CA THR A 157 -35.02 19.12 25.19
C THR A 157 -34.13 19.66 24.08
N TYR A 158 -34.75 20.16 23.02
CA TYR A 158 -34.08 20.65 21.81
C TYR A 158 -35.02 21.57 21.03
N THR A 159 -34.47 22.37 20.11
CA THR A 159 -35.24 23.18 19.16
C THR A 159 -34.95 22.71 17.74
N LEU A 160 -35.99 22.43 16.94
CA LEU A 160 -35.82 22.03 15.54
C LEU A 160 -35.87 23.23 14.60
N HIS A 161 -34.97 23.23 13.63
CA HIS A 161 -35.03 24.07 12.43
C HIS A 161 -35.27 23.17 11.23
N GLU A 162 -36.50 23.14 10.73
CA GLU A 162 -36.87 22.31 9.59
C GLU A 162 -36.58 23.04 8.27
N VAL A 163 -35.93 22.35 7.33
CA VAL A 163 -35.57 22.85 6.00
C VAL A 163 -35.91 21.84 4.90
N GLU A 164 -35.81 22.24 3.63
CA GLU A 164 -36.22 21.40 2.50
C GLU A 164 -35.17 20.37 2.09
N THR A 165 -33.87 20.68 2.20
CA THR A 165 -32.79 19.81 1.73
C THR A 165 -31.73 19.57 2.79
N TYR A 166 -30.99 18.46 2.68
CA TYR A 166 -29.82 18.22 3.54
C TYR A 166 -28.69 19.23 3.31
N ALA A 167 -28.59 19.82 2.12
CA ALA A 167 -27.64 20.90 1.86
C ALA A 167 -27.96 22.13 2.72
N ASP A 168 -29.25 22.46 2.88
CA ASP A 168 -29.70 23.54 3.77
C ASP A 168 -29.43 23.21 5.24
N VAL A 169 -29.58 21.93 5.64
CA VAL A 169 -29.21 21.48 6.99
C VAL A 169 -27.74 21.79 7.28
N LEU A 170 -26.84 21.39 6.38
CA LEU A 170 -25.40 21.65 6.53
C LEU A 170 -25.08 23.15 6.49
N ALA A 171 -25.80 23.93 5.67
CA ALA A 171 -25.67 25.38 5.59
C ALA A 171 -26.03 26.08 6.91
N LEU A 172 -27.14 25.67 7.56
CA LEU A 172 -27.56 26.21 8.86
C LEU A 172 -26.57 25.87 10.00
N VAL A 173 -25.95 24.70 9.94
CA VAL A 173 -24.90 24.32 10.89
C VAL A 173 -23.64 25.14 10.65
N GLN A 174 -23.26 25.35 9.39
CA GLN A 174 -22.11 26.19 9.04
C GLN A 174 -22.30 27.66 9.45
N SER A 175 -23.49 28.22 9.27
CA SER A 175 -23.79 29.61 9.65
C SER A 175 -23.85 29.81 11.17
N GLY A 176 -23.97 28.72 11.94
CA GLY A 176 -24.20 28.76 13.38
C GLY A 176 -25.64 29.05 13.77
N THR A 177 -26.58 29.08 12.82
CA THR A 177 -28.02 29.17 13.10
C THR A 177 -28.52 27.91 13.80
N ALA A 178 -27.94 26.76 13.48
CA ALA A 178 -28.10 25.52 14.21
C ALA A 178 -26.76 25.07 14.81
N ASP A 179 -26.82 24.45 15.99
CA ASP A 179 -25.65 23.87 16.66
C ASP A 179 -25.24 22.54 16.04
N ALA A 180 -26.25 21.75 15.62
CA ALA A 180 -26.07 20.48 14.96
C ALA A 180 -27.10 20.26 13.86
N GLY A 181 -26.83 19.33 12.96
CA GLY A 181 -27.69 18.99 11.84
C GLY A 181 -27.68 17.48 11.61
N ILE A 182 -28.83 16.95 11.21
CA ILE A 182 -29.02 15.52 10.96
C ILE A 182 -29.17 15.31 9.46
N VAL A 183 -28.30 14.47 8.91
CA VAL A 183 -28.23 14.15 7.48
C VAL A 183 -28.08 12.65 7.30
N ASN A 184 -28.51 12.11 6.17
CA ASN A 184 -28.18 10.72 5.84
C ASN A 184 -26.67 10.61 5.53
N ARG A 185 -26.05 9.47 5.87
CA ARG A 185 -24.62 9.27 5.63
C ARG A 185 -24.22 9.45 4.17
N LEU A 186 -24.97 8.87 3.24
CA LEU A 186 -24.59 8.82 1.82
C LEU A 186 -24.47 10.23 1.21
N VAL A 187 -25.38 11.11 1.58
CA VAL A 187 -25.40 12.53 1.20
C VAL A 187 -24.30 13.28 1.92
N ALA A 188 -24.09 12.99 3.20
CA ALA A 188 -23.07 13.63 4.02
C ALA A 188 -21.65 13.31 3.54
N ASP A 189 -21.35 12.05 3.21
CA ASP A 189 -20.03 11.60 2.75
C ASP A 189 -19.58 12.37 1.49
N VAL A 190 -20.52 12.76 0.62
CA VAL A 190 -20.24 13.51 -0.62
C VAL A 190 -20.29 15.02 -0.41
N ASN A 191 -21.30 15.52 0.31
CA ASN A 191 -21.58 16.96 0.34
C ASN A 191 -20.96 17.68 1.54
N ALA A 192 -20.83 17.02 2.70
CA ALA A 192 -20.31 17.64 3.91
C ALA A 192 -18.88 18.22 3.79
N PRO A 193 -17.95 17.65 3.00
CA PRO A 193 -16.63 18.26 2.79
C PRO A 193 -16.66 19.69 2.23
N SER A 194 -17.75 20.09 1.57
CA SER A 194 -17.95 21.45 1.05
C SER A 194 -18.38 22.47 2.12
N TYR A 195 -18.66 22.01 3.35
CA TYR A 195 -19.13 22.84 4.45
C TYR A 195 -18.16 22.80 5.64
N ARG A 196 -18.11 23.88 6.43
CA ARG A 196 -17.31 23.99 7.67
C ARG A 196 -18.03 23.35 8.86
N VAL A 197 -18.32 22.06 8.75
CA VAL A 197 -19.02 21.25 9.75
C VAL A 197 -18.13 20.09 10.22
N LYS A 198 -18.42 19.55 11.40
CA LYS A 198 -17.68 18.43 11.99
C LYS A 198 -18.61 17.23 12.20
N ARG A 199 -18.20 16.05 11.71
CA ARG A 199 -18.88 14.78 12.00
C ARG A 199 -18.71 14.45 13.49
N THR A 200 -19.81 14.18 14.19
CA THR A 200 -19.78 13.88 15.64
C THR A 200 -19.45 12.43 15.96
N GLY A 201 -19.71 11.52 15.01
CA GLY A 201 -19.67 10.06 15.22
C GLY A 201 -20.96 9.49 15.80
N ILE A 202 -21.94 10.32 16.16
CA ILE A 202 -23.27 9.86 16.57
C ILE A 202 -24.05 9.46 15.32
N VAL A 203 -24.41 8.18 15.27
CA VAL A 203 -25.20 7.59 14.19
C VAL A 203 -26.40 6.85 14.77
N PHE A 204 -27.51 6.82 14.03
CA PHE A 204 -28.70 6.08 14.47
C PHE A 204 -29.60 5.72 13.29
N TYR A 205 -30.53 4.81 13.57
CA TYR A 205 -31.60 4.41 12.66
C TYR A 205 -31.12 3.98 11.26
N PRO A 206 -30.58 2.74 11.12
CA PRO A 206 -30.29 2.18 9.81
C PRO A 206 -31.59 1.98 9.01
N VAL A 207 -31.58 2.40 7.75
CA VAL A 207 -32.72 2.30 6.83
C VAL A 207 -32.28 1.85 5.45
N GLY A 208 -33.08 0.97 4.84
CA GLY A 208 -32.97 0.64 3.42
C GLY A 208 -33.63 1.72 2.57
N LEU A 209 -32.89 2.25 1.60
CA LEU A 209 -33.42 3.17 0.59
C LEU A 209 -33.98 2.36 -0.57
N ARG A 210 -35.23 2.66 -0.92
CA ARG A 210 -36.03 1.92 -1.89
C ARG A 210 -36.73 2.87 -2.85
N PHE A 211 -37.17 2.31 -3.97
CA PHE A 211 -38.20 2.91 -4.79
C PHE A 211 -39.55 2.80 -4.09
N ALA A 212 -40.35 3.85 -4.19
CA ALA A 212 -41.76 3.82 -3.81
C ALA A 212 -42.62 4.18 -5.01
N VAL A 213 -43.74 3.47 -5.14
CA VAL A 213 -44.72 3.67 -6.21
C VAL A 213 -46.07 4.01 -5.62
N SER A 214 -46.85 4.77 -6.38
CA SER A 214 -48.18 5.19 -5.94
C SER A 214 -49.11 4.00 -5.78
N ALA A 215 -49.62 3.76 -4.57
CA ALA A 215 -50.53 2.64 -4.33
C ALA A 215 -51.92 2.82 -4.97
N SER A 216 -52.28 4.05 -5.36
CA SER A 216 -53.58 4.38 -5.96
C SER A 216 -53.67 4.02 -7.45
N LEU A 217 -52.53 3.80 -8.11
CA LEU A 217 -52.48 3.52 -9.54
C LEU A 217 -52.55 2.00 -9.84
N PRO A 218 -53.37 1.56 -10.82
CA PRO A 218 -53.52 0.12 -11.13
C PRO A 218 -52.21 -0.60 -11.49
N ARG A 219 -51.28 0.13 -12.13
CA ARG A 219 -49.98 -0.38 -12.59
C ARG A 219 -48.92 -0.50 -11.49
N ALA A 220 -49.19 -0.01 -10.29
CA ALA A 220 -48.22 0.09 -9.21
C ALA A 220 -47.55 -1.25 -8.85
N ARG A 221 -48.34 -2.34 -8.81
CA ARG A 221 -47.80 -3.67 -8.51
C ARG A 221 -46.79 -4.10 -9.57
N HIS A 222 -47.16 -3.99 -10.84
CA HIS A 222 -46.31 -4.38 -11.95
C HIS A 222 -45.00 -3.57 -11.96
N VAL A 223 -45.09 -2.23 -11.85
CA VAL A 223 -43.89 -1.38 -11.81
C VAL A 223 -42.96 -1.75 -10.64
N ALA A 224 -43.50 -1.95 -9.44
CA ALA A 224 -42.68 -2.32 -8.28
C ALA A 224 -42.02 -3.69 -8.43
N GLU A 225 -42.75 -4.69 -8.93
CA GLU A 225 -42.23 -6.05 -9.13
C GLU A 225 -41.15 -6.09 -10.22
N THR A 226 -41.33 -5.35 -11.32
CA THR A 226 -40.31 -5.21 -12.36
C THR A 226 -39.05 -4.53 -11.82
N ILE A 227 -39.19 -3.44 -11.06
CA ILE A 227 -38.04 -2.78 -10.44
C ILE A 227 -37.31 -3.73 -9.48
N ASP A 228 -38.05 -4.44 -8.62
CA ASP A 228 -37.46 -5.43 -7.71
C ASP A 228 -36.66 -6.49 -8.48
N GLN A 229 -37.22 -7.04 -9.56
CA GLN A 229 -36.55 -8.06 -10.38
C GLN A 229 -35.19 -7.58 -10.90
N TYR A 230 -35.13 -6.39 -11.52
CA TYR A 230 -33.85 -5.85 -12.02
C TYR A 230 -32.84 -5.58 -10.90
N VAL A 231 -33.30 -5.05 -9.76
CA VAL A 231 -32.41 -4.78 -8.62
C VAL A 231 -31.83 -6.08 -8.05
N ILE A 232 -32.60 -7.17 -8.00
CA ILE A 232 -32.10 -8.50 -7.59
C ILE A 232 -31.05 -8.99 -8.58
N GLU A 233 -31.40 -9.05 -9.87
CA GLU A 233 -30.52 -9.55 -10.92
C GLU A 233 -29.19 -8.78 -10.98
N TRP A 234 -29.24 -7.45 -10.87
CA TRP A 234 -28.04 -6.63 -10.88
C TRP A 234 -27.19 -6.77 -9.61
N LYS A 235 -27.78 -7.02 -8.45
CA LYS A 235 -27.02 -7.24 -7.21
C LYS A 235 -26.35 -8.62 -7.18
N ASP A 236 -26.87 -9.59 -7.93
CA ASP A 236 -26.25 -10.92 -8.07
C ASP A 236 -25.08 -10.93 -9.08
N ASP A 237 -24.98 -9.93 -9.96
CA ASP A 237 -23.89 -9.78 -10.93
C ASP A 237 -22.97 -8.58 -10.60
N PRO A 238 -21.73 -8.80 -10.12
CA PRO A 238 -20.75 -7.74 -9.84
C PRO A 238 -20.35 -6.87 -11.04
N SER A 239 -20.64 -7.30 -12.27
CA SER A 239 -20.37 -6.54 -13.49
C SER A 239 -21.55 -5.69 -13.96
N SER A 240 -22.69 -5.79 -13.27
CA SER A 240 -23.93 -5.11 -13.62
C SER A 240 -23.82 -3.59 -13.56
N VAL A 241 -24.78 -2.92 -14.20
CA VAL A 241 -24.91 -1.46 -14.16
C VAL A 241 -25.07 -0.92 -12.73
N TYR A 242 -25.66 -1.71 -11.82
CA TYR A 242 -25.78 -1.33 -10.41
C TYR A 242 -24.41 -1.08 -9.77
N TYR A 243 -23.46 -2.02 -9.87
CA TYR A 243 -22.14 -1.84 -9.27
C TYR A 243 -21.33 -0.76 -9.97
N GLN A 244 -21.49 -0.60 -11.30
CA GLN A 244 -20.86 0.50 -12.04
C GLN A 244 -21.34 1.88 -11.56
N LEU A 245 -22.65 2.04 -11.33
CA LEU A 245 -23.24 3.27 -10.81
C LEU A 245 -22.89 3.50 -9.33
N VAL A 246 -22.90 2.46 -8.50
CA VAL A 246 -22.49 2.56 -7.10
C VAL A 246 -21.02 2.99 -7.00
N ASP A 247 -20.11 2.38 -7.76
CA ASP A 247 -18.69 2.77 -7.78
C ASP A 247 -18.49 4.21 -8.30
N ARG A 248 -19.32 4.65 -9.25
CA ARG A 248 -19.27 6.03 -9.78
C ARG A 248 -19.67 7.07 -8.71
N TYR A 249 -20.76 6.81 -7.98
CA TYR A 249 -21.31 7.77 -7.02
C TYR A 249 -20.72 7.66 -5.62
N TYR A 250 -20.22 6.48 -5.26
CA TYR A 250 -19.58 6.18 -3.98
C TYR A 250 -18.29 5.39 -4.23
N PRO A 251 -17.28 6.03 -4.84
CA PRO A 251 -16.01 5.38 -5.08
C PRO A 251 -15.41 4.98 -3.73
N VAL A 252 -15.42 3.68 -3.45
CA VAL A 252 -14.66 3.15 -2.34
C VAL A 252 -13.20 3.44 -2.68
N GLU A 253 -12.49 4.17 -1.82
CA GLU A 253 -11.04 4.24 -1.89
C GLU A 253 -10.54 2.80 -1.76
N LYS A 254 -10.33 2.12 -2.90
CA LYS A 254 -9.71 0.81 -2.92
C LYS A 254 -8.38 1.04 -2.20
N PRO A 255 -8.13 0.37 -1.07
CA PRO A 255 -6.89 0.58 -0.34
C PRO A 255 -5.78 0.49 -1.36
N ARG A 256 -4.85 1.44 -1.35
CA ARG A 256 -3.61 1.31 -2.13
C ARG A 256 -2.94 0.06 -1.60
N VAL A 257 -3.31 -1.08 -2.17
CA VAL A 257 -2.53 -2.30 -2.09
C VAL A 257 -1.27 -1.89 -2.83
N ILE A 258 -0.29 -1.41 -2.08
CA ILE A 258 1.10 -1.42 -2.51
C ILE A 258 1.34 -2.89 -2.79
N THR A 259 1.06 -3.30 -4.02
CA THR A 259 1.26 -4.66 -4.47
C THR A 259 2.72 -4.91 -4.17
N GLY A 260 2.97 -5.81 -3.20
CA GLY A 260 4.28 -6.03 -2.61
C GLY A 260 5.37 -6.33 -3.63
N LYS A 261 5.02 -6.54 -4.91
CA LYS A 261 5.93 -6.61 -6.06
C LYS A 261 6.98 -5.51 -6.07
N ALA A 262 6.64 -4.23 -5.83
CA ALA A 262 7.64 -3.15 -5.88
C ALA A 262 8.65 -3.22 -4.72
N LEU A 263 8.17 -3.50 -3.50
CA LEU A 263 9.01 -3.66 -2.30
C LEU A 263 9.86 -4.92 -2.41
N VAL A 264 9.27 -6.05 -2.79
CA VAL A 264 9.97 -7.33 -3.01
C VAL A 264 11.05 -7.16 -4.07
N PHE A 265 10.76 -6.53 -5.21
CA PHE A 265 11.76 -6.32 -6.27
C PHE A 265 12.95 -5.45 -5.80
N ALA A 266 12.70 -4.44 -4.96
CA ALA A 266 13.75 -3.62 -4.36
C ALA A 266 14.61 -4.39 -3.33
N PHE A 267 13.97 -5.24 -2.51
CA PHE A 267 14.68 -6.12 -1.57
C PHE A 267 15.57 -7.14 -2.29
N TRP A 268 15.07 -7.79 -3.34
CA TRP A 268 15.83 -8.79 -4.11
C TRP A 268 17.02 -8.18 -4.86
N LYS A 269 16.90 -6.97 -5.41
CA LYS A 269 18.03 -6.26 -6.03
C LYS A 269 19.16 -5.99 -5.03
N ARG A 270 18.83 -5.55 -3.80
CA ARG A 270 19.83 -5.28 -2.76
C ARG A 270 20.49 -6.57 -2.26
N TYR A 271 19.73 -7.66 -2.13
CA TYR A 271 20.26 -8.96 -1.75
C TYR A 271 21.18 -9.57 -2.82
N ALA A 272 20.80 -9.47 -4.09
CA ALA A 272 21.63 -9.96 -5.19
C ALA A 272 23.00 -9.24 -5.26
N ALA A 273 23.00 -7.91 -5.10
CA ALA A 273 24.24 -7.13 -5.06
C ALA A 273 25.13 -7.52 -3.87
N TRP A 274 24.53 -7.77 -2.69
CA TRP A 274 25.25 -8.24 -1.50
C TRP A 274 25.87 -9.62 -1.71
N ILE A 275 25.13 -10.56 -2.31
CA ILE A 275 25.63 -11.91 -2.60
C ILE A 275 26.82 -11.85 -3.56
N ILE A 276 26.73 -11.03 -4.61
CA ILE A 276 27.82 -10.84 -5.58
C ILE A 276 29.05 -10.23 -4.89
N ALA A 277 28.87 -9.22 -4.03
CA ALA A 277 29.96 -8.59 -3.29
C ALA A 277 30.66 -9.57 -2.34
N VAL A 278 29.90 -10.40 -1.61
CA VAL A 278 30.45 -11.42 -0.71
C VAL A 278 31.20 -12.50 -1.50
N ALA A 279 30.65 -12.97 -2.62
CA ALA A 279 31.31 -13.94 -3.48
C ALA A 279 32.63 -13.40 -4.06
N ALA A 280 32.64 -12.14 -4.49
CA ALA A 280 33.84 -11.48 -4.99
C ALA A 280 34.91 -11.29 -3.90
N ALA A 281 34.50 -10.89 -2.70
CA ALA A 281 35.40 -10.77 -1.54
C ALA A 281 36.00 -12.13 -1.16
N PHE A 282 35.18 -13.19 -1.15
CA PHE A 282 35.64 -14.55 -0.87
C PHE A 282 36.64 -15.03 -1.93
N ALA A 283 36.35 -14.83 -3.22
CA ALA A 283 37.27 -15.16 -4.30
C ALA A 283 38.61 -14.42 -4.19
N ALA A 284 38.59 -13.14 -3.82
CA ALA A 284 39.79 -12.33 -3.59
C ALA A 284 40.63 -12.86 -2.41
N ILE A 285 40.00 -13.27 -1.31
CA ILE A 285 40.67 -13.89 -0.16
C ILE A 285 41.35 -15.20 -0.57
N VAL A 286 40.65 -16.06 -1.31
CA VAL A 286 41.20 -17.34 -1.80
C VAL A 286 42.40 -17.09 -2.73
N ALA A 287 42.30 -16.13 -3.65
CA ALA A 287 43.40 -15.77 -4.55
C ALA A 287 44.61 -15.21 -3.78
N MET A 288 44.38 -14.37 -2.77
CA MET A 288 45.43 -13.81 -1.93
C MET A 288 46.11 -14.90 -1.10
N ALA A 289 45.35 -15.83 -0.53
CA ALA A 289 45.89 -16.97 0.20
C ALA A 289 46.74 -17.89 -0.71
N ALA A 290 46.25 -18.20 -1.92
CA ALA A 290 47.00 -18.98 -2.90
C ALA A 290 48.33 -18.30 -3.30
N ARG A 291 48.30 -16.98 -3.54
CA ARG A 291 49.50 -16.19 -3.83
C ARG A 291 50.49 -16.19 -2.67
N ASN A 292 50.01 -16.07 -1.44
CA ASN A 292 50.85 -16.08 -0.24
C ASN A 292 51.51 -17.46 -0.02
N ILE A 293 50.76 -18.54 -0.21
CA ILE A 293 51.29 -19.92 -0.18
C ILE A 293 52.37 -20.10 -1.26
N MET A 294 52.13 -19.62 -2.48
CA MET A 294 53.11 -19.71 -3.56
C MET A 294 54.38 -18.90 -3.30
N LEU A 295 54.23 -17.70 -2.73
CA LEU A 295 55.36 -16.84 -2.36
C LEU A 295 56.19 -17.45 -1.23
N ASN A 296 55.55 -18.01 -0.20
CA ASN A 296 56.25 -18.73 0.87
C ASN A 296 57.02 -19.95 0.35
N ARG A 297 56.46 -20.68 -0.63
CA ARG A 297 57.20 -21.78 -1.28
C ARG A 297 58.46 -21.27 -2.00
N ARG A 298 58.36 -20.16 -2.74
CA ARG A 298 59.52 -19.53 -3.40
C ARG A 298 60.56 -19.02 -2.41
N LEU A 299 60.11 -18.38 -1.34
CA LEU A 299 60.98 -17.89 -0.26
C LEU A 299 61.74 -19.07 0.39
N ASN A 300 61.05 -20.17 0.66
CA ASN A 300 61.65 -21.36 1.24
C ASN A 300 62.65 -22.03 0.30
N SER A 301 62.36 -22.11 -1.00
CA SER A 301 63.32 -22.63 -1.98
C SER A 301 64.57 -21.75 -2.06
N SER A 302 64.42 -20.42 -2.12
CA SER A 302 65.55 -19.49 -2.17
C SER A 302 66.38 -19.54 -0.88
N ASN A 303 65.73 -19.62 0.28
CA ASN A 303 66.42 -19.80 1.56
C ASN A 303 67.21 -21.12 1.62
N LYS A 304 66.66 -22.20 1.05
CA LYS A 304 67.37 -23.48 0.98
C LYS A 304 68.62 -23.38 0.10
N VAL A 305 68.51 -22.75 -1.08
CA VAL A 305 69.65 -22.52 -1.98
C VAL A 305 70.72 -21.64 -1.34
N LEU A 306 70.33 -20.53 -0.71
CA LEU A 306 71.26 -19.65 0.01
C LEU A 306 72.00 -20.39 1.13
N LYS A 307 71.30 -21.25 1.88
CA LYS A 307 71.94 -22.09 2.91
C LYS A 307 72.94 -23.08 2.31
N MET A 308 72.61 -23.71 1.18
CA MET A 308 73.54 -24.62 0.49
C MET A 308 74.79 -23.88 0.00
N GLN A 309 74.64 -22.69 -0.59
CA GLN A 309 75.78 -21.85 -1.01
C GLN A 309 76.66 -21.40 0.17
N LEU A 310 76.04 -21.07 1.31
CA LEU A 310 76.77 -20.74 2.54
C LEU A 310 77.54 -21.94 3.10
N GLU A 311 76.99 -23.15 3.03
CA GLU A 311 77.69 -24.37 3.43
C GLU A 311 78.86 -24.69 2.49
N GLU A 312 78.71 -24.51 1.19
CA GLU A 312 79.77 -24.71 0.20
C GLU A 312 80.95 -23.75 0.40
N ILE A 313 80.68 -22.47 0.66
CA ILE A 313 81.74 -21.50 1.00
C ILE A 313 82.46 -21.93 2.29
N ARG A 314 81.72 -22.38 3.31
CA ARG A 314 82.29 -22.83 4.58
C ARG A 314 83.16 -24.08 4.43
N THR A 315 82.84 -25.01 3.52
CA THR A 315 83.69 -26.19 3.28
C THR A 315 84.95 -25.85 2.51
N LEU A 316 84.88 -24.94 1.52
CA LEU A 316 86.06 -24.44 0.83
C LEU A 316 87.01 -23.70 1.78
N GLN A 317 86.48 -22.93 2.74
CA GLN A 317 87.27 -22.26 3.79
C GLN A 317 87.94 -23.22 4.79
N ARG A 318 87.56 -24.52 4.81
CA ARG A 318 88.20 -25.53 5.67
C ARG A 318 89.41 -26.20 5.04
N LEU A 319 89.71 -25.93 3.77
CA LEU A 319 90.86 -26.49 3.08
C LEU A 319 92.05 -25.53 3.21
N ILE A 320 93.08 -25.96 3.94
CA ILE A 320 94.34 -25.22 4.06
C ILE A 320 95.25 -25.63 2.90
N PRO A 321 95.56 -24.74 1.94
CA PRO A 321 96.43 -25.06 0.81
C PRO A 321 97.89 -25.20 1.26
N ILE A 322 98.38 -26.44 1.34
CA ILE A 322 99.75 -26.76 1.74
C ILE A 322 100.62 -27.16 0.54
N CYS A 323 101.85 -26.66 0.47
CA CYS A 323 102.82 -27.04 -0.55
C CYS A 323 103.26 -28.48 -0.32
N TYR A 324 103.07 -29.34 -1.32
CA TYR A 324 103.42 -30.76 -1.22
C TYR A 324 104.92 -30.98 -0.95
N MET A 325 105.79 -30.14 -1.53
CA MET A 325 107.25 -30.26 -1.46
C MET A 325 107.84 -29.75 -0.14
N CYS A 326 107.50 -28.52 0.26
CA CYS A 326 108.15 -27.86 1.42
C CYS A 326 107.23 -27.65 2.63
N LYS A 327 106.00 -28.18 2.58
CA LYS A 327 104.98 -28.13 3.64
C LYS A 327 104.57 -26.72 4.13
N LYS A 328 104.94 -25.65 3.42
CA LYS A 328 104.44 -24.28 3.69
C LYS A 328 102.96 -24.14 3.35
N VAL A 329 102.25 -23.24 4.04
CA VAL A 329 100.84 -22.93 3.80
C VAL A 329 100.71 -21.63 3.01
N LYS A 330 99.81 -21.60 2.03
CA LYS A 330 99.47 -20.40 1.27
C LYS A 330 98.36 -19.62 1.97
N ASP A 331 98.58 -18.34 2.23
CA ASP A 331 97.57 -17.48 2.86
C ASP A 331 96.56 -16.91 1.85
N ASP A 332 95.54 -16.21 2.36
CA ASP A 332 94.48 -15.59 1.54
C ASP A 332 95.01 -14.51 0.58
N LYS A 333 96.22 -13.99 0.82
CA LYS A 333 96.91 -13.01 -0.03
C LYS A 333 97.84 -13.67 -1.04
N GLY A 334 97.99 -14.99 -0.97
CA GLY A 334 98.77 -15.82 -1.89
C GLY A 334 100.23 -16.04 -1.51
N TYR A 335 100.68 -15.60 -0.33
CA TYR A 335 102.04 -15.78 0.15
C TYR A 335 102.23 -17.12 0.86
N TRP A 336 103.43 -17.69 0.73
CA TRP A 336 103.81 -18.96 1.38
C TRP A 336 104.53 -18.71 2.70
N GLN A 337 103.97 -19.21 3.78
CA GLN A 337 104.52 -19.10 5.14
C GLN A 337 104.58 -20.47 5.82
N SER A 338 105.26 -20.55 6.96
CA SER A 338 105.30 -21.80 7.73
C SER A 338 103.92 -22.13 8.30
N VAL A 339 103.65 -23.42 8.57
CA VAL A 339 102.36 -23.88 9.11
C VAL A 339 102.11 -23.23 10.46
N GLU A 340 103.14 -23.14 11.30
CA GLU A 340 103.10 -22.55 12.64
C GLU A 340 102.66 -21.09 12.57
N MET A 341 103.28 -20.31 11.68
CA MET A 341 102.93 -18.91 11.47
C MET A 341 101.48 -18.72 11.00
N TYR A 342 101.02 -19.58 10.08
CA TYR A 342 99.64 -19.54 9.59
C TYR A 342 98.63 -19.88 10.70
N VAL A 343 98.87 -20.96 11.45
CA VAL A 343 97.97 -21.43 12.51
C VAL A 343 97.94 -20.46 13.68
N SER A 344 99.09 -19.93 14.13
CA SER A 344 99.12 -18.92 15.20
C SER A 344 98.30 -17.68 14.83
N LYS A 345 98.40 -17.20 13.58
CA LYS A 345 97.67 -16.03 13.10
C LYS A 345 96.15 -16.26 13.00
N HIS A 346 95.70 -17.45 12.62
CA HIS A 346 94.27 -17.72 12.36
C HIS A 346 93.52 -18.40 13.52
N SER A 347 94.23 -19.00 14.49
CA SER A 347 93.62 -19.68 15.64
C SER A 347 93.97 -19.05 16.99
N GLY A 348 94.96 -18.15 17.04
CA GLY A 348 95.47 -17.58 18.28
C GLY A 348 96.33 -18.55 19.11
N ALA A 349 96.68 -19.73 18.58
CA ALA A 349 97.50 -20.71 19.27
C ALA A 349 98.99 -20.29 19.32
N GLU A 350 99.64 -20.48 20.47
CA GLU A 350 101.09 -20.32 20.64
C GLU A 350 101.78 -21.69 20.58
N PHE A 351 102.87 -21.79 19.82
CA PHE A 351 103.63 -23.04 19.68
C PHE A 351 104.82 -23.06 20.65
N THR A 352 104.98 -24.18 21.34
CA THR A 352 106.20 -24.50 22.11
C THR A 352 107.01 -25.54 21.35
N HIS A 353 108.33 -25.51 21.49
CA HIS A 353 109.23 -26.44 20.80
C HIS A 353 109.72 -27.50 21.81
N GLY A 354 109.57 -28.77 21.45
CA GLY A 354 110.15 -29.91 22.16
C GLY A 354 110.73 -30.89 21.15
N ILE A 355 111.72 -31.67 21.55
CA ILE A 355 112.29 -32.72 20.71
C ILE A 355 111.62 -34.05 21.07
N CYS A 356 111.08 -34.75 20.07
CA CYS A 356 110.52 -36.08 20.33
C CYS A 356 111.66 -37.12 20.50
N PRO A 357 111.41 -38.25 21.18
CA PRO A 357 112.45 -39.25 21.44
C PRO A 357 113.18 -39.73 20.18
N SER A 358 112.45 -39.92 19.07
CA SER A 358 113.04 -40.39 17.80
C SER A 358 113.91 -39.35 17.10
N CYS A 359 113.69 -38.06 17.36
CA CYS A 359 114.58 -36.99 16.91
C CYS A 359 115.80 -36.86 17.83
N SER A 360 115.62 -37.07 19.15
CA SER A 360 116.71 -37.04 20.12
C SER A 360 117.78 -38.10 19.81
N GLU A 361 117.38 -39.34 19.52
CA GLU A 361 118.30 -40.43 19.15
C GLU A 361 119.12 -40.12 17.88
N LYS A 362 118.54 -39.38 16.92
CA LYS A 362 119.26 -38.96 15.71
C LYS A 362 120.31 -37.89 15.99
N VAL A 363 120.08 -37.02 16.97
CA VAL A 363 121.08 -36.03 17.38
C VAL A 363 122.25 -36.74 18.08
N GLU A 364 121.98 -37.68 18.99
CA GLU A 364 123.02 -38.44 19.72
C GLU A 364 123.89 -39.31 18.80
N THR A 365 123.29 -39.95 17.79
CA THR A 365 124.04 -40.74 16.80
C THR A 365 124.92 -39.90 15.87
N THR A 366 124.67 -38.59 15.76
CA THR A 366 125.50 -37.67 14.95
C THR A 366 126.71 -37.15 15.73
N GLU A 367 126.63 -37.03 17.06
CA GLU A 367 127.76 -36.62 17.93
C GLU A 367 128.78 -37.75 18.16
N ILE A 368 128.35 -39.02 18.13
CA ILE A 368 129.23 -40.19 18.31
C ILE A 368 130.05 -40.49 17.04
N ALA A 369 129.63 -40.02 15.85
CA ALA A 369 130.38 -40.17 14.60
C ALA A 369 131.54 -39.16 14.43
N GLY A 370 131.62 -38.10 15.25
CA GLY A 370 132.62 -37.03 15.12
C GLY A 370 133.86 -37.14 16.01
N ALA A 371 133.93 -38.10 16.95
CA ALA A 371 134.97 -38.15 17.98
C ALA A 371 136.14 -39.13 17.71
N HIS A 372 136.23 -39.73 16.51
CA HIS A 372 137.25 -40.76 16.20
C HIS A 372 138.30 -40.41 15.13
N GLU A 373 138.38 -39.16 14.64
CA GLU A 373 139.42 -38.74 13.69
C GLU A 373 140.32 -37.64 14.26
N THR A 374 141.29 -38.03 15.10
CA THR A 374 142.55 -37.29 15.34
C THR A 374 143.64 -38.26 15.82
N LYS A 375 144.40 -38.84 14.87
CA LYS A 375 145.80 -39.32 15.00
C LYS A 375 146.25 -40.01 13.70
N THR A 376 146.71 -39.26 12.70
CA THR A 376 148.09 -39.22 12.16
C THR A 376 148.15 -38.22 11.02
#